data_AF-A0A0D0CR81-F1
#
_entry.id   AF-A0A0D0CR81-F1
#
_cell.length_a   1.000
_cell.length_b   1.000
_cell.length_c   1.000
_cell.angle_alpha   90.00
_cell.angle_beta   90.00
_cell.angle_gamma   90.00
#
_symmetry.space_group_name_H-M   'P 1'
#
loop_
_entity.id
_entity.type
_entity.pdbx_description
1 polymer ?
#
loop_
_entity_poly.entity_id
_entity_poly.type
_entity_poly.pdbx_seq_one_letter_code
_entity_poly.pdbx_strand_id
1 'polypeptide(L)'
;MEKISTDVTVQHWWFPGGSIPVQLMKQGFSIVNSVQVFLYLDGRFAENRQFPWTLNLTLLWSGAPGGKGWALNIFSTNDPTNNTSIDNPLLRGSIMAVWNDWGNNATPLEIYY
;
A
#
# COMPACT_ATOMS: atom_id res chain seq x y z
N MET A 1 7.94 14.48 -24.95
CA MET A 1 7.76 13.87 -23.62
C MET A 1 6.36 13.29 -23.62
N GLU A 2 6.22 11.98 -23.44
CA GLU A 2 4.90 11.34 -23.42
C GLU A 2 4.19 11.68 -22.11
N LYS A 3 2.87 11.92 -22.20
CA LYS A 3 2.01 12.19 -21.04
C LYS A 3 1.12 10.97 -20.82
N ILE A 4 1.13 10.45 -19.60
CA ILE A 4 0.22 9.37 -19.21
C ILE A 4 -1.20 9.94 -19.13
N SER A 5 -2.18 9.23 -19.69
CA SER A 5 -3.60 9.57 -19.56
C SER A 5 -4.01 9.55 -18.09
N THR A 6 -4.83 10.52 -17.65
CA THR A 6 -5.42 10.50 -16.30
C THR A 6 -6.65 9.59 -16.21
N ASP A 7 -7.14 9.06 -17.34
CA ASP A 7 -8.19 8.05 -17.40
C ASP A 7 -7.63 6.64 -17.11
N VAL A 8 -6.83 6.55 -16.05
CA VAL A 8 -6.25 5.31 -15.53
C VAL A 8 -6.33 5.35 -14.01
N THR A 9 -6.32 4.17 -13.40
CA THR A 9 -6.22 4.04 -11.96
C THR A 9 -4.84 3.51 -11.59
N VAL A 10 -4.14 4.21 -10.71
CA VAL A 10 -2.83 3.82 -10.20
C VAL A 10 -3.02 3.00 -8.93
N GLN A 11 -2.62 1.73 -8.96
CA GLN A 11 -2.38 0.99 -7.71
C GLN A 11 -1.06 1.49 -7.12
N HIS A 12 -1.16 2.27 -6.04
CA HIS A 12 0.00 2.93 -5.47
C HIS A 12 0.51 2.17 -4.23
N TRP A 13 1.75 1.68 -4.31
CA TRP A 13 2.32 0.79 -3.29
C TRP A 13 3.52 1.38 -2.53
N TRP A 14 4.25 2.37 -3.08
CA TRP A 14 5.48 2.90 -2.47
C TRP A 14 5.72 4.38 -2.83
N PHE A 15 6.03 5.23 -1.84
CA PHE A 15 6.37 6.65 -2.08
C PHE A 15 7.55 7.26 -1.29
N PRO A 16 8.20 6.63 -0.29
CA PRO A 16 9.39 7.25 0.32
C PRO A 16 10.52 7.62 -0.66
N GLY A 17 10.55 7.03 -1.86
CA GLY A 17 11.40 7.47 -2.97
C GLY A 17 10.65 7.73 -4.28
N GLY A 18 9.33 7.93 -4.23
CA GLY A 18 8.46 8.00 -5.41
C GLY A 18 7.44 9.15 -5.34
N SER A 19 6.49 9.15 -6.27
CA SER A 19 5.40 10.13 -6.27
C SER A 19 4.48 9.91 -5.08
N ILE A 20 4.12 10.99 -4.37
CA ILE A 20 3.23 10.92 -3.22
C ILE A 20 1.76 10.80 -3.71
N PRO A 21 0.93 9.88 -3.16
CA PRO A 21 -0.45 9.68 -3.60
C PRO A 21 -1.30 10.94 -3.69
N VAL A 22 -1.21 11.83 -2.69
CA VAL A 22 -1.97 13.09 -2.69
C VAL A 22 -1.52 14.05 -3.81
N GLN A 23 -0.27 13.96 -4.27
CA GLN A 23 0.22 14.74 -5.41
C GLN A 23 -0.29 14.16 -6.74
N LEU A 24 -0.36 12.83 -6.86
CA LEU A 24 -0.95 12.18 -8.03
C LEU A 24 -2.46 12.48 -8.14
N MET A 25 -3.18 12.48 -7.01
CA MET A 25 -4.58 12.93 -6.97
C MET A 25 -4.72 14.39 -7.39
N LYS A 26 -3.82 15.28 -6.96
CA LYS A 26 -3.79 16.69 -7.44
C LYS A 26 -3.53 16.81 -8.95
N GLN A 27 -2.87 15.82 -9.55
CA GLN A 27 -2.65 15.73 -11.00
C GLN A 27 -3.82 15.07 -11.75
N GLY A 28 -4.87 14.62 -11.04
CA GLY A 28 -6.08 14.04 -11.61
C GLY A 28 -6.10 12.52 -11.70
N PHE A 29 -5.10 11.82 -11.18
CA PHE A 29 -5.09 10.35 -11.19
C PHE A 29 -5.99 9.77 -10.11
N SER A 30 -6.78 8.75 -10.50
CA SER A 30 -7.45 7.87 -9.55
C SER A 30 -6.43 6.93 -8.91
N ILE A 31 -6.52 6.70 -7.60
CA ILE A 31 -5.57 5.91 -6.81
C ILE A 31 -6.31 4.78 -6.08
N VAL A 32 -5.73 3.58 -6.12
CA VAL A 32 -6.01 2.50 -5.18
C VAL A 32 -4.85 2.42 -4.20
N ASN A 33 -5.16 2.45 -2.89
CA ASN A 33 -4.16 2.35 -1.85
C ASN A 33 -3.68 0.90 -1.70
N SER A 34 -2.41 0.65 -1.99
CA SER A 34 -1.74 -0.63 -1.84
C SER A 34 -0.44 -0.46 -1.04
N VAL A 35 -0.38 0.56 -0.18
CA VAL A 35 0.88 1.04 0.40
C VAL A 35 1.59 -0.02 1.22
N GLN A 36 2.90 -0.14 1.01
CA GLN A 36 3.62 -1.32 1.46
C GLN A 36 3.62 -1.46 2.99
N VAL A 37 3.63 -0.33 3.69
CA VAL A 37 3.76 -0.30 5.15
C VAL A 37 2.57 -0.96 5.85
N PHE A 38 1.39 -0.98 5.23
CA PHE A 38 0.19 -1.61 5.79
C PHE A 38 -0.26 -2.85 5.02
N LEU A 39 -0.10 -2.85 3.69
CA LEU A 39 -0.86 -3.71 2.79
C LEU A 39 0.00 -4.67 1.96
N TYR A 40 1.20 -4.99 2.45
CA TYR A 40 2.17 -5.83 1.73
C TYR A 40 2.69 -6.93 2.62
N LEU A 41 2.53 -8.16 2.15
CA LEU A 41 3.16 -9.33 2.72
C LEU A 41 3.98 -10.05 1.65
N ASP A 42 4.95 -10.81 2.10
CA ASP A 42 5.59 -11.86 1.32
C ASP A 42 5.16 -13.22 1.91
N GLY A 43 4.73 -14.16 1.06
CA GLY A 43 4.21 -15.46 1.46
C GLY A 43 5.21 -16.35 2.22
N ARG A 44 6.50 -15.96 2.33
CA ARG A 44 7.45 -16.65 3.21
C ARG A 44 8.61 -15.77 3.67
N PHE A 45 9.57 -15.54 2.78
CA PHE A 45 10.72 -14.68 3.04
C PHE A 45 11.04 -13.90 1.78
N ALA A 46 10.89 -12.58 1.86
CA ALA A 46 11.58 -11.69 0.96
C ALA A 46 13.10 -11.84 1.16
N GLU A 47 13.86 -11.58 0.10
CA GLU A 47 15.33 -11.48 0.20
C GLU A 47 15.69 -10.51 1.34
N ASN A 48 16.68 -10.88 2.16
CA ASN A 48 17.12 -10.11 3.32
C ASN A 48 16.03 -9.80 4.36
N ARG A 49 14.89 -10.51 4.36
CA ARG A 49 13.73 -10.27 5.25
C ARG A 49 13.17 -8.85 5.12
N GLN A 50 13.23 -8.29 3.92
CA GLN A 50 12.82 -6.92 3.65
C GLN A 50 11.32 -6.69 3.86
N PHE A 51 10.48 -7.70 3.60
CA PHE A 51 9.03 -7.62 3.74
C PHE A 51 8.50 -8.63 4.77
N PRO A 52 7.43 -8.27 5.50
CA PRO A 52 6.86 -9.14 6.52
C PRO A 52 6.07 -10.29 5.90
N TRP A 53 6.05 -11.43 6.58
CA TRP A 53 5.27 -12.62 6.21
C TRP A 53 3.96 -12.76 6.99
N THR A 54 3.80 -11.97 8.05
CA THR A 54 2.57 -11.88 8.83
C THR A 54 2.09 -10.45 8.93
N LEU A 55 0.78 -10.29 9.09
CA LEU A 55 0.19 -9.00 9.38
C LEU A 55 0.70 -8.43 10.71
N ASN A 56 1.10 -7.16 10.69
CA ASN A 56 1.36 -6.42 11.91
C ASN A 56 0.03 -5.83 12.42
N LEU A 57 -0.67 -6.57 13.28
CA LEU A 57 -1.97 -6.17 13.83
C LEU A 57 -1.87 -4.87 14.63
N THR A 58 -0.79 -4.66 15.39
CA THR A 58 -0.60 -3.40 16.12
C THR A 58 -0.52 -2.22 15.15
N LEU A 59 0.26 -2.33 14.07
CA LEU A 59 0.33 -1.31 13.02
C LEU A 59 -1.03 -1.05 12.37
N LEU A 60 -1.80 -2.09 12.07
CA LEU A 60 -3.15 -1.94 11.51
C LEU A 60 -4.13 -1.26 12.49
N TRP A 61 -4.04 -1.53 13.79
CA TRP A 61 -5.02 -1.01 14.76
C TRP A 61 -4.63 0.32 15.42
N SER A 62 -3.35 0.70 15.41
CA SER A 62 -2.87 1.92 16.06
C SER A 62 -1.77 2.68 15.31
N GLY A 63 -1.38 2.23 14.11
CA GLY A 63 -0.27 2.81 13.36
C GLY A 63 -0.60 3.99 12.46
N ALA A 64 -1.88 4.36 12.32
CA ALA A 64 -2.25 5.59 11.63
C ALA A 64 -1.97 6.81 12.53
N PRO A 65 -1.79 8.02 11.94
CA PRO A 65 -1.47 9.20 12.72
C PRO A 65 -2.45 9.48 13.87
N GLY A 66 -1.89 9.84 15.02
CA GLY A 66 -2.67 10.03 16.25
C GLY A 66 -3.02 8.73 16.99
N GLY A 67 -2.35 7.61 16.67
CA GLY A 67 -2.56 6.33 17.35
C GLY A 67 -3.82 5.59 16.91
N LYS A 68 -4.31 5.88 15.70
CA LYS A 68 -5.58 5.35 15.17
C LYS A 68 -5.35 4.09 14.34
N GLY A 69 -6.43 3.36 14.09
CA GLY A 69 -6.45 2.28 13.12
C GLY A 69 -6.24 2.77 11.69
N TRP A 70 -5.66 1.91 10.87
CA TRP A 70 -5.52 2.10 9.44
C TRP A 70 -6.91 2.15 8.77
N ALA A 71 -7.02 3.02 7.77
CA ALA A 71 -8.16 3.14 6.88
C ALA A 71 -7.66 3.39 5.46
N LEU A 72 -8.50 3.15 4.45
CA LEU A 72 -8.11 3.18 3.04
C LEU A 72 -7.53 4.53 2.56
N ASN A 73 -7.80 5.63 3.27
CA ASN A 73 -7.24 6.96 2.98
C ASN A 73 -5.87 7.23 3.63
N ILE A 74 -5.35 6.28 4.40
CA ILE A 74 -4.07 6.37 5.11
C ILE A 74 -2.97 5.69 4.28
N PHE A 75 -2.07 6.50 3.74
CA PHE A 75 -0.86 6.09 3.03
C PHE A 75 0.39 6.19 3.92
N SER A 76 0.36 7.02 4.96
CA SER A 76 1.50 7.35 5.82
C SER A 76 1.16 7.20 7.30
N THR A 77 2.05 6.55 8.05
CA THR A 77 1.95 6.35 9.50
C THR A 77 2.38 7.59 10.29
N ASN A 78 3.30 8.38 9.75
CA ASN A 78 4.02 9.44 10.48
C ASN A 78 3.83 10.85 9.91
N ASP A 79 3.38 10.97 8.66
CA ASP A 79 3.12 12.26 8.02
C ASP A 79 1.66 12.34 7.54
N PRO A 80 0.79 13.01 8.31
CA PRO A 80 -0.62 13.20 7.96
C PRO A 80 -0.83 13.92 6.62
N THR A 81 0.12 14.72 6.14
CA THR A 81 -0.02 15.49 4.90
C THR A 81 0.06 14.61 3.65
N ASN A 82 0.57 13.38 3.80
CA ASN A 82 0.59 12.35 2.75
C ASN A 82 -0.69 11.51 2.70
N ASN A 83 -1.61 11.72 3.63
CA ASN A 83 -2.90 11.06 3.67
C ASN A 83 -3.98 11.92 2.99
N THR A 84 -5.03 11.27 2.49
CA THR A 84 -6.13 11.95 1.80
C THR A 84 -7.40 11.92 2.66
N SER A 85 -8.46 12.58 2.20
CA SER A 85 -9.80 12.43 2.80
C SER A 85 -10.42 11.09 2.38
N ILE A 86 -11.18 10.46 3.27
CA ILE A 86 -11.95 9.26 2.94
C ILE A 86 -12.95 9.49 1.79
N ASP A 87 -13.45 10.73 1.67
CA ASP A 87 -14.42 11.14 0.65
C ASP A 87 -13.76 11.68 -0.63
N ASN A 88 -12.44 11.55 -0.79
CA ASN A 88 -11.78 12.02 -2.01
C ASN A 88 -12.26 11.19 -3.22
N PRO A 89 -12.87 11.79 -4.26
CA PRO A 89 -13.43 11.04 -5.39
C PRO A 89 -12.39 10.29 -6.23
N LEU A 90 -11.11 10.66 -6.10
CA LEU A 90 -10.00 9.99 -6.76
C LEU A 90 -9.44 8.83 -5.92
N LEU A 91 -9.93 8.59 -4.71
CA LEU A 91 -9.60 7.43 -3.90
C LEU A 91 -10.57 6.29 -4.23
N ARG A 92 -10.09 5.28 -4.97
CA ARG A 92 -10.92 4.18 -5.50
C ARG A 92 -11.04 2.98 -4.56
N GLY A 93 -10.31 2.98 -3.44
CA GLY A 93 -10.31 1.89 -2.47
C GLY A 93 -8.89 1.47 -2.10
N SER A 94 -8.75 0.24 -1.64
CA SER A 94 -7.48 -0.37 -1.24
C SER A 94 -7.36 -1.82 -1.67
N ILE A 95 -6.15 -2.27 -1.92
CA ILE A 95 -5.83 -3.67 -2.23
C ILE A 95 -4.64 -4.08 -1.37
N MET A 96 -4.78 -5.23 -0.69
CA MET A 96 -3.68 -5.89 -0.01
C MET A 96 -3.02 -6.87 -0.96
N ALA A 97 -1.69 -6.90 -0.95
CA ALA A 97 -0.91 -7.82 -1.77
C ALA A 97 -0.16 -8.82 -0.88
N VAL A 98 -0.23 -10.09 -1.27
CA VAL A 98 0.69 -11.14 -0.81
C VAL A 98 1.54 -11.53 -2.00
N TRP A 99 2.83 -11.24 -1.92
CA TRP A 99 3.81 -11.55 -2.96
C TRP A 99 4.46 -12.89 -2.69
N ASN A 100 5.03 -13.49 -3.73
CA ASN A 100 5.78 -14.72 -3.63
C ASN A 100 7.16 -14.53 -4.24
N ASP A 101 7.98 -13.69 -3.60
CA ASP A 101 9.30 -13.35 -4.11
C ASP A 101 10.24 -14.57 -4.10
N TRP A 102 9.99 -15.52 -3.18
CA TRP A 102 10.73 -16.78 -3.14
C TRP A 102 10.25 -17.83 -4.18
N GLY A 103 9.21 -17.49 -4.95
CA GLY A 103 8.72 -18.25 -6.10
C GLY A 103 8.46 -19.72 -5.79
N ASN A 104 9.11 -20.60 -6.55
CA ASN A 104 8.98 -22.06 -6.41
C ASN A 104 9.55 -22.62 -5.09
N ASN A 105 10.28 -21.82 -4.31
CA ASN A 105 10.80 -22.21 -2.99
C ASN A 105 9.83 -21.83 -1.86
N ALA A 106 8.82 -21.01 -2.11
CA ALA A 106 7.66 -20.92 -1.23
C ALA A 106 6.81 -22.19 -1.45
N THR A 107 6.50 -22.93 -0.39
CA THR A 107 5.84 -24.21 -0.57
C THR A 107 4.36 -23.98 -0.94
N PRO A 108 3.79 -24.71 -1.92
CA PRO A 108 2.38 -24.54 -2.30
C PRO A 108 1.39 -24.74 -1.14
N LEU A 109 1.78 -25.51 -0.12
CA LEU A 109 0.93 -25.85 1.01
C LEU A 109 0.62 -24.65 1.94
N GLU A 110 1.45 -23.59 1.94
CA GLU A 110 1.31 -22.44 2.86
C GLU A 110 0.37 -21.34 2.32
N ILE A 111 0.02 -21.37 1.03
CA ILE A 111 -1.01 -20.46 0.45
C ILE A 111 -2.41 -21.06 0.59
N TYR A 112 -2.50 -22.39 0.72
CA TYR A 112 -3.75 -23.13 0.78
C TYR A 112 -4.20 -23.51 2.21
N TYR A 113 -3.32 -23.38 3.22
CA TYR A 113 -3.58 -23.69 4.63
C TYR A 113 -3.10 -22.56 5.54
#